data_AF-A0A815HBC1-F1
#
_entry.id   AF-A0A815HBC1-F1
#
_cell.length_a   1.000
_cell.length_b   1.000
_cell.length_c   1.000
_cell.angle_alpha   90.00
_cell.angle_beta   90.00
_cell.angle_gamma   90.00
#
_symmetry.space_group_name_H-M   'P 1'
#
loop_
_entity.id
_entity.type
_entity.pdbx_description
1 polymer ?
#
loop_
_entity_poly.entity_id
_entity_poly.type
_entity_poly.pdbx_seq_one_letter_code
_entity_poly.pdbx_strand_id
1 'polypeptide(L)'
;MQMHGHDSTSSDDDSDDVVKKKSKTGNNNNNNMDESLVAGSTRMPILIRVGEFAQDLPKESDLPLIDYIGYHTWMGNRMIDFSAEQKKEKQRSQLKKLQQALHDYIKLGYALIVLDGLDEIPESEKRSRVVRLVEEFVDSYVPTPKHVTVLDSQFSDRELDIPFQAGGNQLIITSRIAGYHARPLNGQFSHYTILRMQIDHMKEFVDHWFQTVHQKMNEVLQLNISSEAIKQKCEVQTDAMKAQLEKFKDSGLGLMASNPCLLNFLCLIAFHTPEAELPAERICLYDRIAKMM
;
A
#
# COMPACT_ATOMS: atom_id res chain seq x y z
N MET A 1 -4.54 56.05 -36.16
CA MET A 1 -5.01 57.32 -36.74
C MET A 1 -5.94 56.98 -37.89
N GLN A 2 -7.24 57.30 -37.74
CA GLN A 2 -8.34 57.32 -38.73
C GLN A 2 -8.54 56.08 -39.65
N MET A 3 -9.61 55.29 -39.52
CA MET A 3 -11.05 55.52 -39.79
C MET A 3 -11.45 55.54 -41.28
N HIS A 4 -12.52 54.76 -41.56
CA HIS A 4 -13.44 54.72 -42.72
C HIS A 4 -13.10 53.75 -43.85
N GLY A 5 -14.03 52.93 -44.37
CA GLY A 5 -15.46 52.78 -44.10
C GLY A 5 -16.18 52.23 -45.34
N HIS A 6 -17.35 51.59 -45.10
CA HIS A 6 -18.47 51.27 -46.02
C HIS A 6 -18.30 50.07 -46.98
N ASP A 7 -19.08 48.98 -46.78
CA ASP A 7 -20.51 48.72 -47.17
C ASP A 7 -20.60 48.26 -48.65
N SER A 8 -21.44 47.32 -49.11
CA SER A 8 -22.51 46.48 -48.54
C SER A 8 -23.01 45.54 -49.68
N THR A 9 -24.07 44.77 -49.42
CA THR A 9 -24.96 43.95 -50.33
C THR A 9 -24.49 42.53 -50.63
N SER A 10 -24.98 41.52 -49.88
CA SER A 10 -26.24 40.73 -50.04
C SER A 10 -26.10 39.68 -51.15
N SER A 11 -26.58 38.44 -51.04
CA SER A 11 -27.92 38.00 -50.62
C SER A 11 -27.88 36.45 -50.43
N ASP A 12 -28.54 35.89 -49.41
CA ASP A 12 -29.68 34.95 -49.52
C ASP A 12 -29.21 33.59 -48.93
N ASP A 13 -29.95 32.82 -48.14
CA ASP A 13 -31.36 32.86 -47.78
C ASP A 13 -31.59 31.99 -46.53
N ASP A 14 -32.79 32.16 -45.96
CA ASP A 14 -33.54 31.26 -45.07
C ASP A 14 -33.15 31.16 -43.59
N SER A 15 -33.67 32.15 -42.86
CA SER A 15 -34.22 32.00 -41.52
C SER A 15 -35.64 31.41 -41.53
N ASP A 16 -36.01 30.86 -40.36
CA ASP A 16 -37.35 30.72 -39.76
C ASP A 16 -37.58 29.25 -39.35
N ASP A 17 -37.98 28.89 -38.14
CA ASP A 17 -38.62 29.64 -37.07
C ASP A 17 -38.57 28.74 -35.82
N VAL A 18 -38.49 29.28 -34.61
CA VAL A 18 -39.25 28.84 -33.40
C VAL A 18 -38.79 29.71 -32.23
N VAL A 19 -39.75 30.48 -31.71
CA VAL A 19 -39.64 31.36 -30.55
C VAL A 19 -40.61 30.90 -29.45
N LYS A 20 -40.13 31.05 -28.19
CA LYS A 20 -40.83 31.18 -26.87
C LYS A 20 -41.13 29.91 -26.06
N LYS A 21 -40.41 29.67 -24.95
CA LYS A 21 -40.56 30.22 -23.55
C LYS A 21 -41.60 29.41 -22.75
N LYS A 22 -41.42 28.87 -21.53
CA LYS A 22 -40.72 29.24 -20.26
C LYS A 22 -40.67 27.94 -19.41
N SER A 23 -39.73 27.71 -18.49
CA SER A 23 -39.91 28.04 -17.06
C SER A 23 -38.63 27.79 -16.23
N LYS A 24 -38.43 28.65 -15.22
CA LYS A 24 -37.31 28.70 -14.27
C LYS A 24 -37.40 27.65 -13.16
N THR A 25 -36.26 27.06 -12.83
CA THR A 25 -35.76 26.65 -11.49
C THR A 25 -34.26 26.40 -11.69
N GLY A 26 -33.30 26.83 -10.88
CA GLY A 26 -33.30 27.15 -9.46
C GLY A 26 -32.21 26.31 -8.80
N ASN A 27 -31.01 26.90 -8.72
CA ASN A 27 -29.89 26.61 -7.80
C ASN A 27 -28.90 25.45 -8.02
N ASN A 28 -27.65 25.84 -7.75
CA ASN A 28 -26.36 25.16 -7.84
C ASN A 28 -26.12 24.11 -6.73
N ASN A 29 -25.08 23.29 -7.01
CA ASN A 29 -24.25 22.47 -6.12
C ASN A 29 -24.74 21.04 -5.81
N ASN A 30 -24.13 20.05 -6.49
CA ASN A 30 -23.08 19.27 -5.83
C ASN A 30 -22.23 18.49 -6.85
N ASN A 31 -20.96 18.90 -6.88
CA ASN A 31 -19.76 18.16 -7.23
C ASN A 31 -19.79 16.72 -6.71
N ASN A 32 -19.62 15.74 -7.60
CA ASN A 32 -18.32 15.16 -7.96
C ASN A 32 -18.63 13.79 -8.57
N MET A 33 -18.55 13.72 -9.89
CA MET A 33 -18.44 12.44 -10.55
C MET A 33 -17.15 11.79 -10.07
N ASP A 34 -17.32 10.59 -9.54
CA ASP A 34 -16.33 9.55 -9.34
C ASP A 34 -15.23 9.65 -10.41
N GLU A 35 -14.08 10.24 -10.03
CA GLU A 35 -12.85 10.08 -10.79
C GLU A 35 -12.55 8.59 -10.75
N SER A 36 -12.96 7.89 -11.82
CA SER A 36 -12.75 6.46 -11.95
C SER A 36 -11.28 6.17 -11.64
N LEU A 37 -11.04 5.49 -10.53
CA LEU A 37 -9.69 5.16 -10.08
C LEU A 37 -8.99 4.41 -11.22
N VAL A 38 -8.09 5.09 -11.93
CA VAL A 38 -7.42 4.54 -13.11
C VAL A 38 -6.30 3.61 -12.62
N ALA A 39 -6.65 2.39 -12.24
CA ALA A 39 -5.80 1.47 -11.47
C ALA A 39 -4.70 0.73 -12.26
N GLY A 40 -4.59 0.94 -13.58
CA GLY A 40 -3.58 0.27 -14.41
C GLY A 40 -4.01 -1.05 -15.00
N SER A 41 -3.16 -1.58 -15.87
CA SER A 41 -3.24 -2.96 -16.29
C SER A 41 -3.09 -3.87 -15.07
N THR A 42 -3.99 -4.84 -14.93
CA THR A 42 -3.94 -5.87 -13.89
C THR A 42 -2.57 -6.56 -13.91
N ARG A 43 -1.97 -6.70 -12.73
CA ARG A 43 -0.68 -7.37 -12.52
C ARG A 43 -0.82 -8.46 -11.48
N MET A 44 -0.10 -9.56 -11.68
CA MET A 44 0.01 -10.64 -10.71
C MET A 44 0.87 -10.15 -9.52
N PRO A 45 0.31 -10.04 -8.30
CA PRO A 45 1.10 -9.66 -7.13
C PRO A 45 2.00 -10.81 -6.71
N ILE A 46 3.28 -10.52 -6.47
CA ILE A 46 4.30 -11.45 -5.99
C ILE A 46 4.96 -10.79 -4.79
N LEU A 47 4.67 -11.32 -3.60
CA LEU A 47 5.13 -10.78 -2.33
C LEU A 47 6.25 -11.64 -1.77
N ILE A 48 7.43 -11.04 -1.58
CA ILE A 48 8.65 -11.72 -1.16
C ILE A 48 9.18 -11.03 0.08
N ARG A 49 9.35 -11.80 1.16
CA ARG A 49 10.04 -11.31 2.34
C ARG A 49 11.54 -11.43 2.15
N VAL A 50 12.25 -10.30 2.15
CA VAL A 50 13.69 -10.25 1.86
C VAL A 50 14.51 -10.97 2.93
N GLY A 51 14.08 -10.92 4.21
CA GLY A 51 14.72 -11.68 5.28
C GLY A 51 14.68 -13.19 5.07
N GLU A 52 13.58 -13.74 4.53
CA GLU A 52 13.44 -15.18 4.23
C GLU A 52 14.25 -15.57 3.00
N PHE A 53 14.21 -14.76 1.94
CA PHE A 53 15.10 -14.95 0.78
C PHE A 53 16.57 -14.99 1.19
N ALA A 54 16.99 -14.06 2.04
CA ALA A 54 18.35 -14.06 2.55
C ALA A 54 18.65 -15.34 3.34
N GLN A 55 17.76 -15.78 4.23
CA GLN A 55 17.95 -17.01 5.01
C GLN A 55 18.12 -18.24 4.14
N ASP A 56 17.33 -18.35 3.07
CA ASP A 56 17.33 -19.48 2.14
C ASP A 56 18.49 -19.44 1.12
N LEU A 57 19.21 -18.31 1.02
CA LEU A 57 20.30 -18.14 0.08
C LEU A 57 21.47 -19.10 0.40
N PRO A 58 21.85 -20.00 -0.52
CA PRO A 58 22.98 -20.92 -0.28
C PRO A 58 24.29 -20.15 -0.07
N LYS A 59 25.11 -20.57 0.90
CA LYS A 59 26.38 -19.88 1.22
C LYS A 59 27.33 -19.78 0.03
N GLU A 60 27.41 -20.84 -0.77
CA GLU A 60 28.39 -20.98 -1.86
C GLU A 60 27.81 -20.71 -3.27
N SER A 61 26.53 -20.33 -3.38
CA SER A 61 25.88 -20.18 -4.69
C SER A 61 24.88 -19.05 -4.72
N ASP A 62 25.05 -18.14 -5.66
CA ASP A 62 24.12 -17.06 -5.97
C ASP A 62 22.88 -17.64 -6.63
N LEU A 63 21.89 -18.02 -5.82
CA LEU A 63 20.56 -18.31 -6.31
C LEU A 63 19.94 -17.00 -6.80
N PRO A 64 19.67 -16.85 -8.11
CA PRO A 64 19.01 -15.65 -8.63
C PRO A 64 17.64 -15.47 -7.98
N LEU A 65 17.24 -14.22 -7.75
CA LEU A 65 15.93 -13.94 -7.13
C LEU A 65 14.78 -14.57 -7.93
N ILE A 66 14.86 -14.58 -9.26
CA ILE A 66 13.87 -15.24 -10.11
C ILE A 66 13.70 -16.72 -9.77
N ASP A 67 14.78 -17.46 -9.51
CA ASP A 67 14.70 -18.89 -9.21
C ASP A 67 14.14 -19.18 -7.82
N TYR A 68 14.17 -18.19 -6.91
CA TYR A 68 13.50 -18.25 -5.61
C TYR A 68 11.98 -18.02 -5.71
N ILE A 69 11.52 -17.29 -6.73
CA ILE A 69 10.09 -17.01 -6.93
C ILE A 69 9.34 -18.33 -7.22
N GLY A 70 8.23 -18.54 -6.51
CA GLY A 70 7.45 -19.78 -6.53
C GLY A 70 7.82 -20.80 -5.44
N TYR A 71 8.97 -20.64 -4.77
CA TYR A 71 9.33 -21.42 -3.58
C TYR A 71 9.34 -20.61 -2.28
N HIS A 72 9.32 -19.29 -2.39
CA HIS A 72 9.31 -18.38 -1.24
C HIS A 72 8.14 -18.63 -0.29
N THR A 73 8.40 -18.35 0.98
CA THR A 73 7.41 -18.39 2.05
C THR A 73 6.99 -16.99 2.46
N TRP A 74 5.93 -16.93 3.26
CA TRP A 74 5.49 -15.74 3.96
C TRP A 74 5.35 -16.06 5.45
N MET A 75 6.25 -15.52 6.27
CA MET A 75 6.33 -15.83 7.70
C MET A 75 6.48 -17.33 7.96
N GLY A 76 7.28 -18.00 7.12
CA GLY A 76 7.49 -19.46 7.17
C GLY A 76 6.34 -20.31 6.60
N ASN A 77 5.23 -19.70 6.20
CA ASN A 77 4.11 -20.41 5.56
C ASN A 77 4.28 -20.44 4.05
N ARG A 78 3.97 -21.57 3.42
CA ARG A 78 4.02 -21.67 1.95
C ARG A 78 2.83 -20.96 1.33
N MET A 79 3.00 -20.44 0.12
CA MET A 79 1.89 -19.83 -0.64
C MET A 79 0.82 -20.84 -1.08
N ILE A 80 1.15 -22.13 -1.10
CA ILE A 80 0.22 -23.21 -1.38
C ILE A 80 0.19 -24.17 -0.20
N ASP A 81 -1.01 -24.38 0.32
CA ASP A 81 -1.28 -25.46 1.27
C ASP A 81 -1.41 -26.78 0.54
N PHE A 82 -0.48 -27.68 0.81
CA PHE A 82 -0.57 -29.07 0.37
C PHE A 82 -1.32 -29.87 1.43
N SER A 83 -2.30 -30.68 1.01
CA SER A 83 -2.88 -31.68 1.91
C SER A 83 -1.77 -32.67 2.36
N ALA A 84 -1.76 -32.98 3.65
CA ALA A 84 -0.77 -33.87 4.27
C ALA A 84 -0.74 -35.28 3.64
N GLU A 85 -1.84 -35.70 3.02
CA GLU A 85 -2.00 -37.01 2.38
C GLU A 85 -1.43 -37.05 0.95
N GLN A 86 -1.08 -35.89 0.37
CA GLN A 86 -0.56 -35.82 -0.99
C GLN A 86 0.87 -36.35 -1.07
N LYS A 87 1.12 -37.25 -2.04
CA LYS A 87 2.46 -37.73 -2.36
C LYS A 87 3.42 -36.57 -2.64
N LYS A 88 4.63 -36.62 -2.08
CA LYS A 88 5.70 -35.60 -2.25
C LYS A 88 5.96 -35.22 -3.71
N GLU A 89 5.91 -36.19 -4.62
CA GLU A 89 6.11 -35.96 -6.05
C GLU A 89 5.04 -35.04 -6.66
N LYS A 90 3.77 -35.21 -6.25
CA LYS A 90 2.67 -34.36 -6.68
C LYS A 90 2.83 -32.93 -6.16
N GLN A 91 3.23 -32.78 -4.89
CA GLN A 91 3.53 -31.46 -4.30
C GLN A 91 4.65 -30.76 -5.08
N ARG A 92 5.75 -31.47 -5.38
CA ARG A 92 6.87 -30.93 -6.17
C ARG A 92 6.44 -30.52 -7.59
N SER A 93 5.59 -31.32 -8.24
CA SER A 93 5.03 -31.01 -9.56
C SER A 93 4.17 -29.73 -9.51
N GLN A 94 3.33 -29.58 -8.48
CA GLN A 94 2.51 -28.38 -8.29
C GLN A 94 3.36 -27.13 -8.03
N LEU A 95 4.39 -27.21 -7.18
CA LEU A 95 5.33 -26.11 -6.96
C LEU A 95 6.01 -25.67 -8.25
N LYS A 96 6.49 -26.63 -9.07
CA LYS A 96 7.08 -26.31 -10.37
C LYS A 96 6.10 -25.61 -11.32
N LYS A 97 4.82 -26.02 -11.31
CA LYS A 97 3.78 -25.36 -12.12
C LYS A 97 3.50 -23.94 -11.64
N LEU A 98 3.43 -23.72 -10.32
CA LEU A 98 3.30 -22.38 -9.75
C LEU A 98 4.48 -21.50 -10.16
N GLN A 99 5.70 -21.99 -9.94
CA GLN A 99 6.91 -21.28 -10.32
C GLN A 99 6.88 -20.90 -11.79
N GLN A 100 6.57 -21.84 -12.69
CA GLN A 100 6.49 -21.57 -14.11
C GLN A 100 5.45 -20.47 -14.42
N ALA A 101 4.26 -20.56 -13.84
CA ALA A 101 3.22 -19.56 -14.05
C ALA A 101 3.67 -18.16 -13.58
N LEU A 102 4.29 -18.05 -12.40
CA LEU A 102 4.83 -16.79 -11.90
C LEU A 102 5.95 -16.25 -12.79
N HIS A 103 6.85 -17.13 -13.25
CA HIS A 103 7.91 -16.74 -14.19
C HIS A 103 7.33 -16.23 -15.52
N ASP A 104 6.25 -16.84 -16.01
CA ASP A 104 5.59 -16.41 -17.24
C ASP A 104 4.98 -15.00 -17.05
N TYR A 105 4.32 -14.72 -15.92
CA TYR A 105 3.83 -13.37 -15.62
C TYR A 105 4.96 -12.33 -15.56
N ILE A 106 6.09 -12.67 -14.92
CA ILE A 106 7.27 -11.79 -14.86
C ILE A 106 7.84 -11.57 -16.27
N LYS A 107 8.09 -12.63 -17.03
CA LYS A 107 8.68 -12.53 -18.37
C LYS A 107 7.80 -11.77 -19.36
N LEU A 108 6.48 -11.84 -19.18
CA LEU A 108 5.52 -11.11 -20.00
C LEU A 108 5.30 -9.66 -19.55
N GLY A 109 5.89 -9.23 -18.43
CA GLY A 109 5.73 -7.86 -17.93
C GLY A 109 4.39 -7.60 -17.24
N TYR A 110 3.77 -8.63 -16.67
CA TYR A 110 2.46 -8.56 -16.00
C TYR A 110 2.54 -8.84 -14.49
N ALA A 111 3.68 -8.59 -13.85
CA ALA A 111 3.87 -8.80 -12.42
C ALA A 111 4.03 -7.49 -11.63
N LEU A 112 3.50 -7.48 -10.40
CA LEU A 112 3.81 -6.50 -9.37
C LEU A 112 4.62 -7.24 -8.29
N ILE A 113 5.90 -6.95 -8.21
CA ILE A 113 6.81 -7.56 -7.25
C ILE A 113 6.93 -6.64 -6.04
N VAL A 114 6.71 -7.19 -4.85
CA VAL A 114 6.89 -6.48 -3.58
C VAL A 114 7.96 -7.18 -2.77
N LEU A 115 9.06 -6.50 -2.52
CA LEU A 115 10.17 -6.96 -1.69
C LEU A 115 10.03 -6.32 -0.31
N ASP A 116 9.58 -7.09 0.67
CA ASP A 116 9.32 -6.60 2.02
C ASP A 116 10.53 -6.80 2.94
N GLY A 117 11.02 -5.70 3.51
CA GLY A 117 12.00 -5.72 4.59
C GLY A 117 13.46 -5.87 4.15
N LEU A 118 13.96 -4.99 3.28
CA LEU A 118 15.38 -5.02 2.87
C LEU A 118 16.37 -4.87 4.06
N ASP A 119 15.93 -4.26 5.16
CA ASP A 119 16.73 -4.11 6.39
C ASP A 119 16.76 -5.34 7.31
N GLU A 120 16.00 -6.39 7.02
CA GLU A 120 15.92 -7.60 7.86
C GLU A 120 17.20 -8.45 7.86
N ILE A 121 18.23 -8.07 7.09
CA ILE A 121 19.49 -8.80 6.96
C ILE A 121 20.56 -8.16 7.85
N PRO A 122 20.94 -8.74 9.00
CA PRO A 122 21.90 -8.11 9.91
C PRO A 122 23.34 -8.16 9.39
N GLU A 123 23.73 -9.25 8.70
CA GLU A 123 25.10 -9.48 8.23
C GLU A 123 25.41 -8.67 6.97
N SER A 124 26.49 -7.87 7.00
CA SER A 124 26.83 -6.90 5.95
C SER A 124 27.16 -7.56 4.60
N GLU A 125 27.95 -8.63 4.60
CA GLU A 125 28.29 -9.38 3.38
C GLU A 125 27.05 -10.00 2.74
N LYS A 126 26.22 -10.65 3.56
CA LYS A 126 24.96 -11.24 3.14
C LYS A 126 23.98 -10.21 2.59
N ARG A 127 23.91 -9.03 3.22
CA ARG A 127 23.10 -7.91 2.74
C ARG A 127 23.60 -7.39 1.39
N SER A 128 24.90 -7.19 1.25
CA SER A 128 25.52 -6.72 -0.01
C SER A 128 25.22 -7.69 -1.16
N ARG A 129 25.25 -8.99 -0.86
CA ARG A 129 24.90 -10.05 -1.80
C ARG A 129 23.43 -10.02 -2.21
N VAL A 130 22.51 -9.87 -1.25
CA VAL A 130 21.07 -9.76 -1.57
C VAL A 130 20.76 -8.50 -2.37
N VAL A 131 21.34 -7.35 -2.00
CA VAL A 131 21.19 -6.10 -2.75
C VAL A 131 21.63 -6.29 -4.21
N ARG A 132 22.78 -6.92 -4.44
CA ARG A 132 23.23 -7.25 -5.80
C ARG A 132 22.23 -8.16 -6.54
N LEU A 133 21.72 -9.22 -5.92
CA LEU A 133 20.74 -10.12 -6.54
C LEU A 133 19.41 -9.42 -6.86
N VAL A 134 19.02 -8.43 -6.05
CA VAL A 134 17.87 -7.57 -6.34
C VAL A 134 18.16 -6.66 -7.54
N GLU A 135 19.34 -6.05 -7.61
CA GLU A 135 19.76 -5.22 -8.75
C GLU A 135 19.82 -6.04 -10.05
N GLU A 136 20.41 -7.23 -10.02
CA GLU A 136 20.45 -8.17 -11.15
C GLU A 136 19.03 -8.55 -11.62
N PHE A 137 18.09 -8.73 -10.68
CA PHE A 137 16.69 -8.99 -11.00
C PHE A 137 16.01 -7.78 -11.64
N VAL A 138 16.26 -6.58 -11.12
CA VAL A 138 15.73 -5.32 -11.66
C VAL A 138 16.19 -5.14 -13.10
N ASP A 139 17.49 -5.35 -13.36
CA ASP A 139 18.08 -5.21 -14.68
C ASP A 139 17.46 -6.18 -15.69
N SER A 140 17.24 -7.43 -15.27
CA SER A 140 16.75 -8.51 -16.14
C SER A 140 15.24 -8.49 -16.36
N TYR A 141 14.46 -8.09 -15.34
CA TYR A 141 13.01 -8.34 -15.31
C TYR A 141 12.17 -7.11 -15.05
N VAL A 142 12.75 -5.96 -14.75
CA VAL A 142 12.00 -4.70 -14.59
C VAL A 142 12.46 -3.62 -15.60
N PRO A 143 12.75 -3.95 -16.88
CA PRO A 143 13.00 -2.91 -17.86
C PRO A 143 11.71 -2.23 -18.28
N THR A 144 11.84 -0.98 -18.70
CA THR A 144 10.78 -0.25 -19.42
C THR A 144 10.57 -0.85 -20.83
N PRO A 145 9.49 -0.49 -21.55
CA PRO A 145 9.30 -0.93 -22.94
C PRO A 145 10.45 -0.55 -23.90
N LYS A 146 11.21 0.50 -23.56
CA LYS A 146 12.41 0.92 -24.30
C LYS A 146 13.66 0.11 -23.93
N HIS A 147 13.53 -0.94 -23.12
CA HIS A 147 14.61 -1.81 -22.66
C HIS A 147 15.68 -1.07 -21.84
N VAL A 148 15.28 -0.03 -21.10
CA VAL A 148 16.12 0.66 -20.12
C VAL A 148 15.57 0.44 -18.71
N THR A 149 16.44 0.34 -17.72
CA THR A 149 16.09 0.10 -16.31
C THR A 149 16.54 1.27 -15.44
N VAL A 150 16.09 1.32 -14.18
CA VAL A 150 16.54 2.36 -13.21
C VAL A 150 18.04 2.31 -12.92
N LEU A 151 18.74 1.25 -13.33
CA LEU A 151 20.18 1.11 -13.15
C LEU A 151 20.99 1.76 -14.29
N ASP A 152 20.34 2.06 -15.42
CA ASP A 152 20.97 2.69 -16.57
C ASP A 152 21.21 4.19 -16.34
N SER A 153 22.37 4.68 -16.81
CA SER A 153 22.68 6.12 -16.81
C SER A 153 21.75 6.95 -17.72
N GLN A 154 21.15 6.30 -18.72
CA GLN A 154 20.20 6.91 -19.66
C GLN A 154 18.78 6.96 -19.10
N PHE A 155 18.52 6.35 -17.94
CA PHE A 155 17.24 6.45 -17.27
C PHE A 155 17.03 7.92 -16.86
N SER A 156 16.04 8.57 -17.43
CA SER A 156 15.67 9.94 -17.06
C SER A 156 14.29 9.91 -16.42
N ASP A 157 14.17 10.47 -15.22
CA ASP A 157 12.95 10.58 -14.39
C ASP A 157 11.75 11.32 -15.03
N ARG A 158 11.68 11.49 -16.35
CA ARG A 158 10.70 12.39 -16.98
C ARG A 158 10.02 11.90 -18.25
N GLU A 159 10.37 10.75 -18.81
CA GLU A 159 9.78 10.32 -20.09
C GLU A 159 9.22 8.88 -20.13
N LEU A 160 9.21 8.14 -19.01
CA LEU A 160 8.63 6.79 -18.93
C LEU A 160 7.75 6.57 -17.68
N ASP A 161 7.34 7.66 -17.02
CA ASP A 161 7.23 7.73 -15.55
C ASP A 161 5.84 7.51 -14.95
N ILE A 162 4.94 6.87 -15.69
CA ILE A 162 3.77 6.31 -15.05
C ILE A 162 3.78 4.82 -15.34
N PRO A 163 4.10 3.96 -14.36
CA PRO A 163 4.00 2.51 -14.50
C PRO A 163 2.60 2.05 -14.98
N PHE A 164 1.58 2.88 -14.76
CA PHE A 164 0.26 2.78 -15.38
C PHE A 164 0.30 2.83 -16.92
N GLN A 165 1.04 3.78 -17.50
CA GLN A 165 1.14 4.06 -18.94
C GLN A 165 2.21 3.22 -19.65
N ALA A 166 3.35 2.98 -18.99
CA ALA A 166 4.47 2.24 -19.57
C ALA A 166 4.18 0.73 -19.69
N GLY A 167 3.29 0.18 -18.87
CA GLY A 167 3.12 -1.27 -18.78
C GLY A 167 4.32 -1.92 -18.08
N GLY A 168 4.57 -3.21 -18.36
CA GLY A 168 5.69 -3.93 -17.77
C GLY A 168 5.54 -4.25 -16.27
N ASN A 169 6.56 -4.92 -15.74
CA ASN A 169 6.61 -5.28 -14.33
C ASN A 169 6.77 -4.03 -13.45
N GLN A 170 6.21 -4.09 -12.25
CA GLN A 170 6.38 -3.08 -11.22
C GLN A 170 7.12 -3.68 -10.03
N LEU A 171 7.92 -2.85 -9.36
CA LEU A 171 8.67 -3.25 -8.19
C LEU A 171 8.46 -2.24 -7.05
N ILE A 172 8.09 -2.74 -5.88
CA ILE A 172 8.04 -1.98 -4.64
C ILE A 172 9.00 -2.65 -3.66
N ILE A 173 9.80 -1.86 -2.97
CA ILE A 173 10.76 -2.35 -1.98
C ILE A 173 10.51 -1.58 -0.68
N THR A 174 10.34 -2.29 0.43
CA THR A 174 10.16 -1.69 1.75
C THR A 174 11.44 -1.86 2.58
N SER A 175 11.71 -0.87 3.43
CA SER A 175 12.82 -0.93 4.38
C SER A 175 12.65 0.11 5.48
N ARG A 176 13.23 -0.14 6.66
CA ARG A 176 13.49 0.92 7.63
C ARG A 176 14.56 1.88 7.11
N ILE A 177 14.37 3.17 7.33
CA ILE A 177 15.26 4.26 6.88
C ILE A 177 16.74 3.97 7.22
N ALA A 178 17.04 3.70 8.50
CA ALA A 178 18.41 3.45 8.93
C ALA A 178 19.04 2.20 8.30
N GLY A 179 18.25 1.14 8.10
CA GLY A 179 18.72 -0.09 7.48
C GLY A 179 19.00 0.06 6.00
N TYR A 180 18.15 0.83 5.30
CA TYR A 180 18.34 1.17 3.89
C TYR A 180 19.65 1.93 3.65
N HIS A 181 19.90 3.01 4.41
CA HIS A 181 21.10 3.83 4.20
C HIS A 181 22.42 3.12 4.50
N ALA A 182 22.40 2.03 5.29
CA ALA A 182 23.60 1.23 5.52
C ALA A 182 24.05 0.45 4.27
N ARG A 183 23.13 0.10 3.35
CA ARG A 183 23.45 -0.48 2.04
C ARG A 183 22.30 -0.17 1.06
N PRO A 184 22.28 1.04 0.46
CA PRO A 184 21.23 1.41 -0.47
C PRO A 184 21.36 0.62 -1.77
N LEU A 185 20.25 0.54 -2.51
CA LEU A 185 20.26 0.09 -3.91
C LEU A 185 20.94 1.15 -4.77
N ASN A 186 21.71 0.70 -5.75
CA ASN A 186 22.31 1.54 -6.77
C ASN A 186 21.26 1.97 -7.80
N GLY A 187 21.54 3.05 -8.54
CA GLY A 187 20.65 3.53 -9.61
C GLY A 187 19.64 4.58 -9.15
N GLN A 188 18.68 4.86 -10.03
CA GLN A 188 17.77 6.01 -9.98
C GLN A 188 16.39 5.61 -9.44
N PHE A 189 16.36 4.85 -8.34
CA PHE A 189 15.11 4.48 -7.68
C PHE A 189 14.41 5.72 -7.09
N SER A 190 13.08 5.79 -7.24
CA SER A 190 12.27 6.80 -6.55
C SER A 190 12.07 6.41 -5.08
N HIS A 191 12.42 7.32 -4.16
CA HIS A 191 12.27 7.09 -2.72
C HIS A 191 11.04 7.78 -2.14
N TYR A 192 10.24 7.03 -1.39
CA TYR A 192 9.09 7.54 -0.66
C TYR A 192 9.23 7.20 0.83
N THR A 193 8.82 8.12 1.70
CA THR A 193 8.82 7.93 3.15
C THR A 193 7.40 7.92 3.66
N ILE A 194 7.03 6.85 4.38
CA ILE A 194 5.75 6.81 5.10
C ILE A 194 5.86 7.75 6.30
N LEU A 195 5.07 8.83 6.26
CA LEU A 195 5.04 9.83 7.32
C LEU A 195 4.20 9.35 8.50
N ARG A 196 4.41 9.99 9.64
CA ARG A 196 3.62 9.80 10.85
C ARG A 196 2.18 10.24 10.61
N MET A 197 1.23 9.53 11.21
CA MET A 197 -0.19 9.93 11.16
C MET A 197 -0.39 11.28 11.84
N GLN A 198 -1.15 12.15 11.17
CA GLN A 198 -1.62 13.40 11.75
C GLN A 198 -2.83 13.13 12.63
N ILE A 199 -3.19 14.10 13.48
CA ILE A 199 -4.25 13.94 14.48
C ILE A 199 -5.60 13.53 13.87
N ASP A 200 -5.94 14.06 12.69
CA ASP A 200 -7.19 13.69 12.02
C ASP A 200 -7.18 12.24 11.55
N HIS A 201 -6.06 11.78 10.95
CA HIS A 201 -5.89 10.36 10.58
C HIS A 201 -5.85 9.44 11.80
N MET A 202 -5.33 9.90 12.95
CA MET A 202 -5.37 9.13 14.20
C MET A 202 -6.81 8.92 14.69
N LYS A 203 -7.65 9.97 14.64
CA LYS A 203 -9.07 9.87 15.01
C LYS A 203 -9.83 8.93 14.07
N GLU A 204 -9.59 9.07 12.77
CA GLU A 204 -10.17 8.19 11.76
C GLU A 204 -9.75 6.72 11.97
N PHE A 205 -8.48 6.46 12.29
CA PHE A 205 -8.01 5.13 12.65
C PHE A 205 -8.77 4.57 13.87
N VAL A 206 -8.94 5.38 14.92
CA VAL A 206 -9.67 4.97 16.14
C VAL A 206 -11.11 4.59 15.82
N ASP A 207 -11.81 5.42 15.05
CA ASP A 207 -13.21 5.16 14.69
C ASP A 207 -13.34 3.86 13.89
N HIS A 208 -12.50 3.65 12.86
CA HIS A 208 -12.51 2.42 12.07
C HIS A 208 -12.10 1.19 12.88
N TRP A 209 -11.13 1.32 13.79
CA TRP A 209 -10.68 0.21 14.62
C TRP A 209 -11.81 -0.29 15.53
N PHE A 210 -12.48 0.61 16.25
CA PHE A 210 -13.56 0.25 17.17
C PHE A 210 -14.76 -0.33 16.41
N GLN A 211 -15.13 0.29 15.30
CA GLN A 211 -16.19 -0.23 14.43
C GLN A 211 -15.88 -1.66 13.96
N THR A 212 -14.66 -1.91 13.48
CA THR A 212 -14.23 -3.23 13.01
C THR A 212 -14.26 -4.27 14.12
N VAL A 213 -13.78 -3.92 15.32
CA VAL A 213 -13.76 -4.84 16.47
C VAL A 213 -15.18 -5.20 16.91
N HIS A 214 -16.09 -4.23 17.06
CA HIS A 214 -17.47 -4.51 17.44
C HIS A 214 -18.21 -5.31 16.35
N GLN A 215 -17.98 -5.01 15.07
CA GLN A 215 -18.55 -5.79 13.96
C GLN A 215 -18.10 -7.25 14.01
N LYS A 216 -16.79 -7.50 14.18
CA LYS A 216 -16.25 -8.86 14.32
C LYS A 216 -16.78 -9.58 15.56
N MET A 217 -16.90 -8.88 16.69
CA MET A 217 -17.49 -9.48 17.90
C MET A 217 -18.96 -9.85 17.69
N ASN A 218 -19.74 -8.99 17.04
CA ASN A 218 -21.14 -9.26 16.73
C ASN A 218 -21.29 -10.49 15.82
N GLU A 219 -20.40 -10.64 14.83
CA GLU A 219 -20.34 -11.80 13.94
C GLU A 219 -19.95 -13.09 14.69
N VAL A 220 -18.84 -13.07 15.42
CA VAL A 220 -18.30 -14.26 16.11
C VAL A 220 -19.21 -14.74 17.24
N LEU A 221 -19.79 -13.80 18.00
CA LEU A 221 -20.67 -14.10 19.13
C LEU A 221 -22.15 -14.18 18.74
N GLN A 222 -22.49 -13.97 17.47
CA GLN A 222 -23.87 -14.02 16.94
C GLN A 222 -24.86 -13.14 17.71
N LEU A 223 -24.43 -11.95 18.12
CA LEU A 223 -25.20 -11.08 19.03
C LEU A 223 -26.37 -10.37 18.33
N ASN A 224 -26.49 -10.44 17.01
CA ASN A 224 -27.54 -9.83 16.18
C ASN A 224 -27.78 -8.33 16.48
N ILE A 225 -26.73 -7.63 16.91
CA ILE A 225 -26.78 -6.19 17.17
C ILE A 225 -26.82 -5.46 15.83
N SER A 226 -27.69 -4.46 15.70
CA SER A 226 -27.77 -3.65 14.48
C SER A 226 -26.52 -2.78 14.29
N SER A 227 -26.18 -2.49 13.04
CA SER A 227 -25.05 -1.61 12.70
C SER A 227 -25.16 -0.23 13.34
N GLU A 228 -26.38 0.30 13.48
CA GLU A 228 -26.64 1.60 14.12
C GLU A 228 -26.34 1.58 15.62
N ALA A 229 -26.74 0.50 16.31
CA ALA A 229 -26.43 0.34 17.74
C ALA A 229 -24.93 0.13 17.98
N ILE A 230 -24.23 -0.57 17.08
CA ILE A 230 -22.77 -0.68 17.12
C ILE A 230 -22.13 0.70 16.98
N LYS A 231 -22.58 1.50 16.01
CA LYS A 231 -22.05 2.83 15.75
C LYS A 231 -22.19 3.74 16.96
N GLN A 232 -23.37 3.79 17.57
CA GLN A 232 -23.62 4.59 18.79
C GLN A 232 -22.73 4.17 19.96
N LYS A 233 -22.55 2.86 20.15
CA LYS A 233 -21.64 2.34 21.19
C LYS A 233 -20.18 2.71 20.90
N CYS A 234 -19.76 2.69 19.63
CA CYS A 234 -18.42 3.10 19.23
C CYS A 234 -18.21 4.58 19.49
N GLU A 235 -19.13 5.46 19.09
CA GLU A 235 -19.02 6.90 19.30
C GLU A 235 -18.78 7.25 20.77
N VAL A 236 -19.59 6.67 21.68
CA VAL A 236 -19.42 6.88 23.12
C VAL A 236 -18.04 6.40 23.62
N GLN A 237 -17.55 5.28 23.11
CA GLN A 237 -16.25 4.73 23.53
C GLN A 237 -15.06 5.50 22.93
N THR A 238 -15.17 5.97 21.70
CA THR A 238 -14.06 6.63 21.01
C THR A 238 -13.94 8.09 21.40
N ASP A 239 -15.00 8.76 21.84
CA ASP A 239 -14.97 10.19 22.18
C ASP A 239 -13.96 10.52 23.29
N ALA A 240 -13.92 9.73 24.36
CA ALA A 240 -12.95 9.93 25.45
C ALA A 240 -11.50 9.75 24.96
N MET A 241 -11.26 8.72 24.14
CA MET A 241 -9.94 8.46 23.56
C MET A 241 -9.51 9.57 22.58
N LYS A 242 -10.40 9.98 21.68
CA LYS A 242 -10.14 11.07 20.71
C LYS A 242 -9.87 12.39 21.43
N ALA A 243 -10.59 12.69 22.52
CA ALA A 243 -10.33 13.86 23.35
C ALA A 243 -8.95 13.81 24.02
N GLN A 244 -8.53 12.65 24.54
CA GLN A 244 -7.18 12.46 25.08
C GLN A 244 -6.11 12.66 24.00
N LEU A 245 -6.29 12.08 22.81
CA LEU A 245 -5.35 12.23 21.69
C LEU A 245 -5.21 13.69 21.24
N GLU A 246 -6.31 14.44 21.16
CA GLU A 246 -6.28 15.87 20.80
C GLU A 246 -5.57 16.69 21.88
N LYS A 247 -5.93 16.48 23.15
CA LYS A 247 -5.37 17.20 24.29
C LYS A 247 -3.85 17.02 24.41
N PHE A 248 -3.36 15.83 24.07
CA PHE A 248 -1.97 15.41 24.27
C PHE A 248 -1.21 15.16 22.97
N LYS A 249 -1.64 15.77 21.86
CA LYS A 249 -1.05 15.58 20.52
C LYS A 249 0.44 15.93 20.43
N ASP A 250 0.88 16.91 21.21
CA ASP A 250 2.28 17.36 21.25
C ASP A 250 3.12 16.68 22.35
N SER A 251 2.55 15.67 23.02
CA SER A 251 3.21 14.93 24.11
C SER A 251 3.75 13.57 23.67
N GLY A 252 4.33 12.81 24.60
CA GLY A 252 4.70 11.42 24.39
C GLY A 252 3.55 10.55 23.87
N LEU A 253 2.31 10.78 24.34
CA LEU A 253 1.11 10.09 23.86
C LEU A 253 0.86 10.34 22.37
N GLY A 254 0.85 11.61 21.93
CA GLY A 254 0.63 11.95 20.52
C GLY A 254 1.74 11.42 19.62
N LEU A 255 3.00 11.52 20.04
CA LEU A 255 4.13 10.95 19.31
C LEU A 255 4.03 9.43 19.15
N MET A 256 3.54 8.72 20.16
CA MET A 256 3.29 7.28 20.07
C MET A 256 2.11 6.96 19.16
N ALA A 257 0.96 7.61 19.37
CA ALA A 257 -0.26 7.40 18.61
C ALA A 257 -0.07 7.69 17.11
N SER A 258 0.90 8.53 16.75
CA SER A 258 1.25 8.80 15.35
C SER A 258 1.80 7.58 14.59
N ASN A 259 2.19 6.52 15.31
CA ASN A 259 2.56 5.23 14.75
C ASN A 259 1.34 4.28 14.81
N PRO A 260 0.84 3.74 13.67
CA PRO A 260 -0.38 2.93 13.64
C PRO A 260 -0.29 1.64 14.46
N CYS A 261 0.88 1.03 14.57
CA CYS A 261 1.07 -0.15 15.41
C CYS A 261 0.91 0.18 16.90
N LEU A 262 1.46 1.32 17.36
CA LEU A 262 1.29 1.75 18.75
C LEU A 262 -0.13 2.24 19.03
N LEU A 263 -0.76 2.92 18.06
CA LEU A 263 -2.16 3.32 18.18
C LEU A 263 -3.09 2.11 18.30
N ASN A 264 -2.84 1.03 17.57
CA ASN A 264 -3.56 -0.23 17.74
C ASN A 264 -3.51 -0.76 19.19
N PHE A 265 -2.35 -0.69 19.85
CA PHE A 265 -2.23 -1.07 21.26
C PHE A 265 -2.96 -0.11 22.20
N LEU A 266 -2.91 1.20 21.92
CA LEU A 266 -3.68 2.20 22.67
C LEU A 266 -5.19 1.94 22.54
N CYS A 267 -5.68 1.62 21.33
CA CYS A 267 -7.07 1.23 21.09
C CYS A 267 -7.44 -0.02 21.89
N LEU A 268 -6.57 -1.04 21.92
CA LEU A 268 -6.80 -2.25 22.71
C LEU A 268 -6.94 -1.92 24.21
N ILE A 269 -6.05 -1.09 24.77
CA ILE A 269 -6.15 -0.66 26.17
C ILE A 269 -7.46 0.10 26.41
N ALA A 270 -7.79 1.08 25.56
CA ALA A 270 -9.02 1.86 25.67
C ALA A 270 -10.27 0.99 25.54
N PHE A 271 -10.22 -0.05 24.72
CA PHE A 271 -11.32 -1.00 24.55
C PHE A 271 -11.57 -1.82 25.82
N HIS A 272 -10.51 -2.29 26.48
CA HIS A 272 -10.61 -3.06 27.72
C HIS A 272 -10.83 -2.21 28.96
N THR A 273 -10.36 -0.96 28.96
CA THR A 273 -10.46 -0.04 30.11
C THR A 273 -10.78 1.37 29.65
N PRO A 274 -12.05 1.66 29.29
CA PRO A 274 -12.45 2.93 28.65
C PRO A 274 -12.14 4.18 29.49
N GLU A 275 -12.23 4.07 30.81
CA GLU A 275 -12.01 5.18 31.74
C GLU A 275 -10.53 5.37 32.12
N ALA A 276 -9.62 4.49 31.67
CA ALA A 276 -8.22 4.60 32.02
C ALA A 276 -7.52 5.70 31.20
N GLU A 277 -6.63 6.44 31.87
CA GLU A 277 -5.70 7.31 31.17
C GLU A 277 -4.78 6.50 30.27
N LEU A 278 -4.61 6.96 29.04
CA LEU A 278 -3.71 6.33 28.09
C LEU A 278 -2.25 6.51 28.53
N PRO A 279 -1.41 5.47 28.37
CA PRO A 279 0.00 5.58 28.71
C PRO A 279 0.67 6.64 27.84
N ALA A 280 1.47 7.51 28.46
CA ALA A 280 2.23 8.56 27.77
C ALA A 280 3.64 8.11 27.33
N GLU A 281 4.08 6.93 27.77
CA GLU A 281 5.40 6.36 27.47
C GLU A 281 5.29 4.96 26.85
N ARG A 282 6.21 4.64 25.93
CA ARG A 282 6.19 3.36 25.21
C ARG A 282 6.38 2.17 26.14
N ILE A 283 7.25 2.31 27.15
CA ILE A 283 7.49 1.22 28.10
C ILE A 283 6.24 0.89 28.92
N CYS A 284 5.51 1.92 29.35
CA CYS A 284 4.22 1.76 30.04
C CYS A 284 3.15 1.16 29.13
N LEU A 285 3.12 1.53 27.85
CA LEU A 285 2.24 0.91 26.86
C LEU A 285 2.51 -0.60 26.73
N TYR A 286 3.77 -0.98 26.53
CA TYR A 286 4.14 -2.39 26.41
C TYR A 286 3.89 -3.19 27.69
N ASP A 287 4.19 -2.62 28.87
CA ASP A 287 3.93 -3.27 30.16
C ASP A 287 2.43 -3.55 30.36
N ARG A 288 1.56 -2.59 30.02
CA ARG A 288 0.11 -2.80 30.09
C ARG A 288 -0.37 -3.89 29.12
N ILE A 289 0.10 -3.87 27.88
CA ILE A 289 -0.26 -4.91 26.89
C ILE A 289 0.22 -6.29 27.34
N ALA A 290 1.44 -6.41 27.87
CA ALA A 290 1.98 -7.67 28.37
C ALA A 290 1.18 -8.23 29.55
N LYS A 291 0.57 -7.38 30.39
CA LYS A 291 -0.31 -7.80 31.49
C LYS A 291 -1.71 -8.24 31.04
N MET A 292 -2.10 -7.92 29.81
CA MET A 292 -3.40 -8.28 29.23
C MET A 292 -3.37 -9.58 28.41
N MET A 293 -2.18 -10.00 27.97
CA MET A 293 -1.94 -11.28 27.28
C MET A 293 -1.68 -12.40 28.28
#